data_AF-A0A925NNF4-F1
#
_entry.id   AF-A0A925NNF4-F1
#
_cell.length_a   1.000
_cell.length_b   1.000
_cell.length_c   1.000
_cell.angle_alpha   90.00
_cell.angle_beta   90.00
_cell.angle_gamma   90.00
#
_symmetry.space_group_name_H-M   'P 1'
#
loop_
_entity.id
_entity.type
_entity.pdbx_description
1 polymer ?
#
loop_
_entity_poly.entity_id
_entity_poly.type
_entity_poly.pdbx_seq_one_letter_code
_entity_poly.pdbx_strand_id
1 'polypeptide(L)' 'MKSADHVEALVEGSDVSHQVKLTLETHFCSCPWHSKHQGFRGPCKHVLAVMLMGEENLDN' A
#
# COMPACT_ATOMS: atom_id res chain seq x y z
N MET A 1 -10.77 1.61 21.21
CA MET A 1 -9.38 1.62 20.70
C MET A 1 -9.41 1.10 19.26
N LYS A 2 -9.71 1.94 18.27
CA LYS A 2 -9.47 1.63 16.86
C LYS A 2 -8.41 2.63 16.40
N SER A 3 -7.14 2.23 16.49
CA SER A 3 -6.04 2.98 15.91
C SER A 3 -6.08 2.74 14.41
N ALA A 4 -6.98 3.42 13.71
CA ALA A 4 -7.24 3.27 12.28
C ALA A 4 -6.35 4.19 11.42
N ASP A 5 -5.17 4.56 11.92
CA ASP A 5 -4.24 5.47 11.23
C ASP A 5 -3.37 4.74 10.20
N HIS A 6 -3.60 3.44 10.00
CA HIS A 6 -2.88 2.62 9.04
C HIS A 6 -3.78 1.57 8.39
N VAL A 7 -3.53 1.32 7.12
CA VAL A 7 -4.19 0.29 6.30
C VAL A 7 -3.17 -0.79 6.00
N GLU A 8 -3.48 -2.03 6.34
CA GLU A 8 -2.68 -3.19 5.95
C GLU A 8 -3.47 -4.06 4.98
N ALA A 9 -2.85 -4.47 3.89
CA ALA A 9 -3.47 -5.30 2.88
C ALA A 9 -2.49 -6.32 2.30
N LEU A 10 -3.01 -7.47 1.90
CA LEU A 10 -2.31 -8.44 1.07
C LEU A 10 -2.82 -8.27 -0.37
N VAL A 11 -1.92 -7.94 -1.28
CA VAL A 11 -2.25 -7.67 -2.69
C VAL A 11 -1.63 -8.76 -3.54
N GLU A 12 -2.44 -9.39 -4.39
CA GLU A 12 -1.98 -10.42 -5.31
C GLU A 12 -0.99 -9.84 -6.33
N GLY A 13 0.20 -10.44 -6.38
CA GLY A 13 1.18 -10.23 -7.43
C GLY A 13 1.06 -11.29 -8.52
N SER A 14 2.06 -11.34 -9.41
CA SER A 14 2.09 -12.32 -10.51
C SER A 14 2.22 -13.76 -10.02
N ASP A 15 3.07 -13.99 -9.01
CA ASP A 15 3.38 -15.34 -8.51
C ASP A 15 3.20 -15.46 -6.99
N VAL A 16 3.18 -14.32 -6.28
CA VAL A 16 3.11 -14.25 -4.82
C VAL A 16 2.25 -13.07 -4.38
N SER A 17 1.67 -13.15 -3.19
CA SER A 17 1.02 -12.01 -2.54
C SER A 17 2.05 -11.10 -1.89
N HIS A 18 1.87 -9.79 -2.07
CA HIS A 18 2.71 -8.77 -1.45
C HIS A 18 1.97 -8.09 -0.31
N GLN A 19 2.66 -7.93 0.82
CA GLN A 19 2.14 -7.19 1.96
C GLN A 19 2.34 -5.71 1.72
N VAL A 20 1.27 -4.94 1.88
CA VAL A 20 1.23 -3.48 1.78
C VAL A 20 0.82 -2.92 3.13
N LYS A 21 1.51 -1.86 3.56
CA LYS A 21 1.15 -1.07 4.73
C LYS A 21 1.12 0.39 4.33
N LEU A 22 -0.01 1.05 4.50
CA LEU A 22 -0.16 2.49 4.33
C LEU A 22 -0.36 3.11 5.71
N THR A 23 0.28 4.24 5.92
CA THR A 23 0.11 5.10 7.09
C THR A 23 -0.14 6.52 6.60
N LEU A 24 -0.53 7.42 7.49
CA LEU A 24 -0.70 8.85 7.14
C LEU A 24 0.58 9.50 6.57
N GLU A 25 1.75 9.00 6.98
CA GLU A 25 3.03 9.62 6.62
C GLU A 25 3.80 8.84 5.55
N THR A 26 3.62 7.52 5.50
CA THR A 26 4.46 6.63 4.69
C THR A 26 3.67 5.47 4.10
N HIS A 27 4.27 4.84 3.07
CA HIS A 27 3.77 3.61 2.49
C HIS A 27 4.90 2.59 2.37
N PHE A 28 4.56 1.31 2.57
CA PHE A 28 5.46 0.19 2.44
C PHE A 28 4.83 -0.92 1.61
N CYS A 29 5.65 -1.58 0.79
CA CYS A 29 5.27 -2.82 0.12
C CYS A 29 6.44 -3.80 0.06
N SER A 30 6.17 -5.08 0.25
CA SER A 30 7.18 -6.15 0.17
C SER A 30 7.63 -6.49 -1.26
N CYS A 31 7.16 -5.78 -2.29
CA CYS A 31 7.52 -6.07 -3.67
C CYS A 31 8.93 -5.56 -4.04
N PRO A 32 9.63 -6.22 -4.99
CA PRO A 32 11.00 -5.83 -5.36
C PRO A 32 11.14 -4.40 -5.86
N TRP A 33 10.11 -3.88 -6.52
CA TRP A 33 10.07 -2.51 -7.00
C TRP A 33 10.16 -1.52 -5.84
N HIS A 34 9.36 -1.73 -4.78
CA HIS A 34 9.39 -0.86 -3.61
C HIS A 34 10.68 -1.05 -2.82
N SER A 35 11.19 -2.28 -2.68
CA SER A 35 12.50 -2.51 -2.06
C SER A 35 13.64 -1.76 -2.77
N LYS A 36 13.57 -1.61 -4.10
CA LYS A 36 14.59 -0.92 -4.90
C LYS A 36 14.42 0.60 -4.93
N HIS A 37 13.19 1.10 -4.93
CA HIS A 37 12.91 2.51 -5.18
C HIS A 37 12.35 3.28 -3.97
N GLN A 38 11.75 2.60 -3.00
CA GLN A 38 11.30 3.16 -1.71
C GLN A 38 10.57 4.51 -1.82
N GLY A 39 9.74 4.70 -2.86
CA GLY A 39 8.98 5.94 -3.06
C GLY A 39 9.69 7.03 -3.90
N PHE A 40 11.00 6.97 -4.14
CA PHE A 40 11.73 7.98 -4.93
C PHE A 40 11.27 8.09 -6.39
N ARG A 41 10.62 7.04 -6.91
CA ARG A 41 10.02 6.99 -8.26
C ARG A 41 8.49 6.91 -8.23
N GLY A 42 7.88 7.20 -7.07
CA GLY A 42 6.44 7.05 -6.81
C GLY A 42 6.10 5.79 -6.00
N PRO A 43 4.81 5.52 -5.75
CA PRO A 43 4.35 4.26 -5.17
C PRO A 43 4.37 3.12 -6.20
N CYS A 44 4.55 1.88 -5.75
CA CYS A 44 4.42 0.73 -6.63
C CYS A 44 2.93 0.47 -6.97
N LYS A 45 2.66 -0.34 -7.99
CA LYS A 45 1.28 -0.68 -8.39
C LYS A 45 0.43 -1.25 -7.24
N HIS A 46 1.03 -2.00 -6.31
CA HIS A 46 0.31 -2.60 -5.19
C HIS A 46 -0.04 -1.55 -4.13
N VAL A 47 0.91 -0.66 -3.80
CA VAL A 47 0.66 0.50 -2.92
C VAL A 47 -0.45 1.36 -3.51
N LEU A 48 -0.36 1.66 -4.80
CA LEU A 48 -1.35 2.46 -5.51
C LEU A 48 -2.74 1.82 -5.45
N ALA A 49 -2.85 0.51 -5.67
CA ALA A 49 -4.13 -0.19 -5.56
C ALA A 49 -4.77 -0.05 -4.16
N VAL A 50 -3.96 -0.17 -3.10
CA VAL A 50 -4.47 -0.02 -1.72
C VAL A 50 -4.82 1.44 -1.40
N MET A 51 -4.07 2.42 -1.93
CA MET A 51 -4.39 3.84 -1.79
C MET A 51 -5.76 4.14 -2.39
N LEU A 52 -6.01 3.67 -3.62
CA LEU A 52 -7.31 3.85 -4.29
C LEU A 52 -8.45 3.18 -3.52
N MET A 53 -8.24 1.96 -2.99
CA MET A 53 -9.26 1.30 -2.15
C MET A 53 -9.53 2.05 -0.83
N GLY A 54 -8.52 2.73 -0.27
CA GLY A 54 -8.68 3.56 0.93
C GLY A 54 -9.43 4.87 0.65
N GLU A 55 -9.20 5.48 -0.53
CA GLU A 55 -9.87 6.72 -0.95
C GLU A 55 -11.36 6.50 -1.23
N GLU A 56 -11.76 5.38 -1.84
CA GLU A 56 -13.18 5.05 -2.10
C GLU A 56 -14.03 4.86 -0.83
N ASN A 57 -13.42 4.83 0.37
CA ASN A 57 -14.13 4.73 1.66
C ASN A 57 -14.36 6.10 2.34
N LEU A 58 -13.93 7.22 1.76
CA LEU A 58 -14.09 8.57 2.33
C LEU A 58 -15.24 9.39 1.72
N ASP A 59 -15.89 8.88 0.67
CA ASP A 59 -16.95 9.58 -0.07
C ASP A 59 -18.37 9.01 0.15
N ASN A 60 -18.63 8.24 1.22
CA ASN A 60 -19.97 7.72 1.55
C ASN A 60 -20.47 8.12 2.95
#